data_AF-A0A1Y1ZVR7-F1
#
_entry.id   AF-A0A1Y1ZVR7-F1
#
_cell.length_a   1.000
_cell.length_b   1.000
_cell.length_c   1.000
_cell.angle_alpha   90.00
_cell.angle_beta   90.00
_cell.angle_gamma   90.00
#
_symmetry.space_group_name_H-M   'P 1'
#
loop_
_entity.id
_entity.type
_entity.pdbx_description
1 polymer ?
#
loop_
_entity_poly.entity_id
_entity_poly.type
_entity_poly.pdbx_seq_one_letter_code
_entity_poly.pdbx_strand_id
1 'polypeptide(L)'
;FAAVPGAQVNLGAIRRSLMETAWSRALAVTPGEHGVSLEVVFSCIIYFETGYLDLQPETLVDALALSNHNCIYVASQLLIDPEQDLPDIPVRRIIGNMGKSGLSILVPPINPKVLQKDLESWKVVAHERFDGKIQDSFSASSLHISLTGYELNVDQAGVRGNQDHDAMIVEVAISLYDHGKWIADLDIIKASKTWADKTYGSGNCPHVGDTRLDASQVSALESVDTWMELLDQPLGNCIVRASGN
;
A
#
# COMPACT_ATOMS: atom_id res chain seq x y z
N PHE A 1 -16.87 0.16 12.16
CA PHE A 1 -17.50 -1.17 12.10
C PHE A 1 -18.71 -1.25 11.17
N ALA A 2 -19.77 -0.42 11.30
CA ALA A 2 -20.88 -0.43 10.33
C ALA A 2 -20.43 -0.19 8.87
N ALA A 3 -19.33 0.54 8.72
CA ALA A 3 -18.68 0.88 7.46
C ALA A 3 -17.78 -0.24 6.88
N VAL A 4 -17.52 -1.33 7.63
CA VAL A 4 -16.69 -2.46 7.19
C VAL A 4 -17.55 -3.72 7.14
N PRO A 5 -18.12 -4.08 5.97
CA PRO A 5 -19.08 -5.17 5.86
C PRO A 5 -18.54 -6.52 6.37
N GLY A 6 -19.31 -7.17 7.24
CA GLY A 6 -18.98 -8.47 7.81
C GLY A 6 -17.86 -8.47 8.84
N ALA A 7 -17.41 -7.31 9.31
CA ALA A 7 -16.52 -7.21 10.45
C ALA A 7 -17.18 -7.76 11.73
N GLN A 8 -16.41 -8.42 12.58
CA GLN A 8 -16.92 -9.07 13.78
C GLN A 8 -16.56 -8.25 15.03
N VAL A 9 -17.39 -8.36 16.07
CA VAL A 9 -17.15 -7.72 17.36
C VAL A 9 -17.13 -8.79 18.44
N ASN A 10 -15.97 -8.95 19.07
CA ASN A 10 -15.79 -9.80 20.21
C ASN A 10 -16.44 -9.15 21.45
N LEU A 11 -17.30 -9.90 22.15
CA LEU A 11 -18.00 -9.40 23.33
C LEU A 11 -17.05 -9.03 24.48
N GLY A 12 -15.81 -9.51 24.50
CA GLY A 12 -14.78 -9.05 25.42
C GLY A 12 -14.58 -7.52 25.38
N ALA A 13 -14.82 -6.88 24.23
CA ALA A 13 -14.66 -5.44 24.04
C ALA A 13 -15.54 -4.60 24.98
N ILE A 14 -16.64 -5.16 25.51
CA ILE A 14 -17.55 -4.45 26.42
C ILE A 14 -17.09 -4.47 27.89
N ARG A 15 -16.02 -5.21 28.21
CA ARG A 15 -15.54 -5.39 29.60
C ARG A 15 -14.89 -4.13 30.20
N ARG A 16 -14.57 -3.14 29.38
CA ARG A 16 -13.90 -1.89 29.76
C ARG A 16 -14.59 -0.72 29.07
N SER A 17 -14.43 0.47 29.64
CA SER A 17 -14.93 1.69 29.03
C SER A 17 -14.26 1.93 27.69
N LEU A 18 -15.05 2.15 26.63
CA LEU A 18 -14.51 2.48 25.31
C LEU A 18 -13.68 3.78 25.35
N MET A 19 -13.99 4.70 26.26
CA MET A 19 -13.28 5.98 26.38
C MET A 19 -11.84 5.83 26.92
N GLU A 20 -11.54 4.70 27.55
CA GLU A 20 -10.22 4.40 28.11
C GLU A 20 -9.28 3.73 27.09
N THR A 21 -9.83 3.29 25.95
CA THR A 21 -9.06 2.60 24.91
C THR A 21 -8.03 3.51 24.26
N ALA A 22 -6.97 2.92 23.71
CA ALA A 22 -5.91 3.65 23.04
C ALA A 22 -6.41 4.41 21.82
N TRP A 23 -7.17 3.73 20.95
CA TRP A 23 -7.73 4.33 19.74
C TRP A 23 -8.71 5.47 20.06
N SER A 24 -9.55 5.34 21.09
CA SER A 24 -10.51 6.41 21.44
C SER A 24 -9.80 7.65 21.97
N ARG A 25 -8.72 7.47 22.75
CA ARG A 25 -7.90 8.57 23.25
C ARG A 25 -7.18 9.27 22.10
N ALA A 26 -6.65 8.52 21.14
CA ALA A 26 -6.01 9.10 19.96
C ALA A 26 -7.01 9.91 19.10
N LEU A 27 -8.23 9.39 18.89
CA LEU A 27 -9.30 10.12 18.20
C LEU A 27 -9.65 11.45 18.87
N ALA A 28 -9.63 11.51 20.21
CA ALA A 28 -9.94 12.73 20.95
C ALA A 28 -8.87 13.82 20.82
N VAL A 29 -7.64 13.45 20.44
CA VAL A 29 -6.50 14.37 20.31
C VAL A 29 -6.36 14.90 18.88
N THR A 30 -6.75 14.14 17.85
CA THR A 30 -6.69 14.55 16.44
C THR A 30 -7.89 15.42 16.06
N PRO A 31 -7.74 16.76 15.89
CA PRO A 31 -8.86 17.63 15.55
C PRO A 31 -9.09 17.60 14.03
N GLY A 32 -10.22 16.99 13.62
CA GLY A 32 -11.19 17.48 12.63
C GLY A 32 -10.81 17.90 11.21
N GLU A 33 -9.55 18.09 10.82
CA GLU A 33 -9.21 18.62 9.48
C GLU A 33 -8.81 17.54 8.48
N HIS A 34 -8.29 16.40 8.95
CA HIS A 34 -7.90 15.25 8.13
C HIS A 34 -8.61 14.03 8.74
N GLY A 35 -9.22 13.18 7.92
CA GLY A 35 -9.99 12.01 8.39
C GLY A 35 -9.23 11.11 9.37
N VAL A 36 -9.92 10.13 9.96
CA VAL A 36 -9.32 9.21 10.94
C VAL A 36 -8.11 8.49 10.32
N SER A 37 -6.96 8.54 11.00
CA SER A 37 -5.73 7.90 10.51
C SER A 37 -5.87 6.37 10.44
N LEU A 38 -5.13 5.75 9.52
CA LEU A 38 -5.16 4.30 9.32
C LEU A 38 -4.78 3.53 10.60
N GLU A 39 -3.78 4.03 11.33
CA GLU A 39 -3.28 3.43 12.57
C GLU A 39 -4.34 3.43 13.66
N VAL A 40 -5.11 4.51 13.78
CA VAL A 40 -6.23 4.61 14.72
C VAL A 40 -7.34 3.64 14.33
N VAL A 41 -7.66 3.53 13.04
CA VAL A 41 -8.64 2.54 12.54
C VAL A 41 -8.17 1.12 12.82
N PHE A 42 -6.90 0.80 12.59
CA PHE A 42 -6.36 -0.52 12.88
C PHE A 42 -6.36 -0.82 14.38
N SER A 43 -5.95 0.11 15.24
CA SER A 43 -6.03 -0.06 16.70
C SER A 43 -7.47 -0.33 17.15
N CYS A 44 -8.43 0.40 16.59
CA CYS A 44 -9.86 0.18 16.82
C CYS A 44 -10.30 -1.23 16.37
N ILE A 45 -9.92 -1.65 15.17
CA ILE A 45 -10.26 -2.98 14.63
C ILE A 45 -9.68 -4.08 15.53
N ILE A 46 -8.40 -3.98 15.90
CA ILE A 46 -7.73 -4.93 16.78
C ILE A 46 -8.47 -5.11 18.10
N TYR A 47 -8.87 -3.99 18.73
CA TYR A 47 -9.60 -4.02 19.99
C TYR A 47 -10.93 -4.76 19.86
N PHE A 48 -11.72 -4.46 18.83
CA PHE A 48 -13.03 -5.09 18.64
C PHE A 48 -12.94 -6.54 18.14
N GLU A 49 -11.94 -6.89 17.35
CA GLU A 49 -11.73 -8.25 16.84
C GLU A 49 -11.23 -9.21 17.92
N THR A 50 -10.30 -8.75 18.76
CA THR A 50 -9.74 -9.56 19.85
C THR A 50 -10.61 -9.49 21.12
N GLY A 51 -11.26 -8.35 21.36
CA GLY A 51 -12.02 -8.06 22.57
C GLY A 51 -11.17 -7.67 23.77
N TYR A 52 -9.84 -7.70 23.66
CA TYR A 52 -8.97 -7.35 24.78
C TYR A 52 -7.62 -6.73 24.39
N LEU A 53 -7.18 -6.84 23.14
CA LEU A 53 -5.91 -6.27 22.76
C LEU A 53 -6.09 -4.78 22.47
N ASP A 54 -5.56 -3.93 23.34
CA ASP A 54 -5.61 -2.46 23.21
C ASP A 54 -4.23 -1.91 22.85
N LEU A 55 -3.88 -1.97 21.56
CA LEU A 55 -2.59 -1.50 21.06
C LEU A 55 -2.61 0.01 20.81
N GLN A 56 -1.52 0.69 21.19
CA GLN A 56 -1.35 2.10 20.88
C GLN A 56 -1.22 2.30 19.35
N PRO A 57 -1.94 3.25 18.72
CA PRO A 57 -1.85 3.49 17.28
C PRO A 57 -0.40 3.68 16.78
N GLU A 58 0.48 4.25 17.60
CA GLU A 58 1.90 4.45 17.29
C GLU A 58 2.67 3.13 17.06
N THR A 59 2.15 2.00 17.58
CA THR A 59 2.72 0.66 17.32
C THR A 59 2.33 0.09 15.96
N LEU A 60 1.38 0.74 15.27
CA LEU A 60 0.81 0.32 13.99
C LEU A 60 1.26 1.22 12.83
N VAL A 61 2.28 2.05 13.07
CA VAL A 61 2.87 2.91 12.04
C VAL A 61 3.36 2.06 10.88
N ASP A 62 3.00 2.49 9.67
CA ASP A 62 3.31 1.83 8.39
C ASP A 62 2.72 0.41 8.25
N ALA A 63 1.81 0.00 9.14
CA ALA A 63 1.06 -1.24 8.95
C ALA A 63 0.23 -1.15 7.66
N LEU A 64 0.30 -2.22 6.86
CA LEU A 64 -0.37 -2.31 5.56
C LEU A 64 -1.67 -3.10 5.66
N ALA A 65 -1.73 -4.06 6.59
CA ALA A 65 -2.93 -4.83 6.87
C ALA A 65 -2.87 -5.51 8.24
N LEU A 66 -4.02 -6.02 8.68
CA LEU A 66 -4.17 -6.92 9.81
C LEU A 66 -4.74 -8.24 9.33
N SER A 67 -4.27 -9.36 9.84
CA SER A 67 -4.86 -10.68 9.63
C SER A 67 -5.31 -11.25 10.96
N ASN A 68 -6.58 -11.59 11.09
CA ASN A 68 -7.15 -12.25 12.27
C ASN A 68 -8.16 -13.31 11.82
N HIS A 69 -8.01 -14.55 12.30
CA HIS A 69 -8.87 -15.68 11.94
C HIS A 69 -9.01 -15.90 10.42
N ASN A 70 -10.13 -15.49 9.83
CA ASN A 70 -10.46 -15.61 8.41
C ASN A 70 -10.70 -14.24 7.74
N CYS A 71 -10.22 -13.17 8.38
CA CYS A 71 -10.37 -11.81 7.93
C CYS A 71 -9.00 -11.15 7.77
N ILE A 72 -8.81 -10.50 6.62
CA ILE A 72 -7.70 -9.58 6.38
C ILE A 72 -8.28 -8.18 6.24
N TYR A 73 -7.85 -7.27 7.11
CA TYR A 73 -8.19 -5.85 7.09
C TYR A 73 -7.03 -5.10 6.45
N VAL A 74 -7.18 -4.69 5.20
CA VAL A 74 -6.11 -4.12 4.38
C VAL A 74 -6.32 -2.64 4.15
N ALA A 75 -5.25 -1.86 4.14
CA ALA A 75 -5.31 -0.45 3.79
C ALA A 75 -5.91 -0.28 2.39
N SER A 76 -6.92 0.58 2.24
CA SER A 76 -7.64 0.78 0.97
C SER A 76 -6.71 1.20 -0.16
N GLN A 77 -5.63 1.93 0.17
CA GLN A 77 -4.58 2.38 -0.76
C GLN A 77 -3.89 1.24 -1.52
N LEU A 78 -3.92 0.01 -0.99
CA LEU A 78 -3.32 -1.17 -1.65
C LEU A 78 -4.22 -1.76 -2.73
N LEU A 79 -5.50 -1.38 -2.78
CA LEU A 79 -6.52 -1.98 -3.63
C LEU A 79 -7.15 -1.02 -4.63
N ILE A 80 -6.73 0.24 -4.61
CA ILE A 80 -7.32 1.33 -5.37
C ILE A 80 -6.23 1.92 -6.25
N ASP A 81 -6.62 2.38 -7.43
CA ASP A 81 -5.73 3.08 -8.33
C ASP A 81 -5.23 4.38 -7.67
N PRO A 82 -3.93 4.68 -7.67
CA PRO A 82 -3.39 5.93 -7.12
C PRO A 82 -4.02 7.22 -7.67
N GLU A 83 -4.64 7.20 -8.85
CA GLU A 83 -5.37 8.35 -9.41
C GLU A 83 -6.76 8.55 -8.76
N GLN A 84 -7.35 7.50 -8.19
CA GLN A 84 -8.68 7.57 -7.59
C GLN A 84 -8.64 8.18 -6.19
N ASP A 85 -9.68 8.93 -5.86
CA ASP A 85 -9.87 9.46 -4.52
C ASP A 85 -9.92 8.33 -3.48
N LEU A 86 -9.27 8.56 -2.34
CA LEU A 86 -9.32 7.61 -1.24
C LEU A 86 -10.74 7.55 -0.66
N PRO A 87 -11.23 6.35 -0.33
CA PRO A 87 -12.54 6.20 0.28
C PRO A 87 -12.52 6.79 1.70
N ASP A 88 -13.69 7.25 2.16
CA ASP A 88 -13.90 7.77 3.51
C ASP A 88 -13.39 6.83 4.61
N ILE A 89 -13.38 5.52 4.33
CA ILE A 89 -12.89 4.48 5.23
C ILE A 89 -11.55 3.96 4.69
N PRO A 90 -10.44 4.17 5.39
CA PRO A 90 -9.11 3.85 4.87
C PRO A 90 -8.78 2.34 4.91
N VAL A 91 -9.75 1.48 5.21
CA VAL A 91 -9.59 0.03 5.35
C VAL A 91 -10.67 -0.73 4.59
N ARG A 92 -10.28 -1.79 3.90
CA ARG A 92 -11.18 -2.79 3.32
C ARG A 92 -10.97 -4.14 4.01
N ARG A 93 -12.07 -4.87 4.22
CA ARG A 93 -12.03 -6.26 4.70
C ARG A 93 -12.07 -7.22 3.52
N ILE A 94 -11.19 -8.22 3.54
CA ILE A 94 -11.15 -9.35 2.61
C ILE A 94 -11.24 -10.65 3.43
N ILE A 95 -11.86 -11.67 2.85
CA ILE A 95 -11.90 -13.01 3.44
C ILE A 95 -10.59 -13.73 3.11
N GLY A 96 -9.87 -14.17 4.13
CA GLY A 96 -8.58 -14.84 3.96
C GLY A 96 -7.83 -14.98 5.29
N ASN A 97 -6.77 -15.78 5.29
CA ASN A 97 -5.84 -15.91 6.42
C ASN A 97 -4.42 -15.98 5.85
N MET A 98 -3.46 -15.37 6.55
CA MET A 98 -2.02 -15.46 6.28
C MET A 98 -1.36 -16.77 6.76
N GLY A 99 -2.13 -17.72 7.27
CA GLY A 99 -1.62 -19.01 7.77
C GLY A 99 -0.90 -18.89 9.11
N LYS A 100 -1.15 -17.81 9.85
CA LYS A 100 -0.56 -17.52 11.17
C LYS A 100 -1.62 -17.64 12.26
N SER A 101 -1.20 -18.08 13.45
CA SER A 101 -2.05 -18.10 14.63
C SER A 101 -2.14 -16.71 15.25
N GLY A 102 -3.28 -16.39 15.85
CA GLY A 102 -3.51 -15.10 16.50
C GLY A 102 -3.64 -13.92 15.52
N LEU A 103 -3.43 -12.72 16.05
CA LEU A 103 -3.45 -11.49 15.26
C LEU A 103 -2.08 -11.24 14.63
N SER A 104 -2.05 -11.05 13.31
CA SER A 104 -0.85 -10.62 12.59
C SER A 104 -1.00 -9.19 12.09
N ILE A 105 -0.03 -8.33 12.41
CA ILE A 105 0.10 -6.97 11.89
C ILE A 105 1.10 -7.04 10.75
N LEU A 106 0.66 -6.80 9.53
CA LEU A 106 1.49 -6.88 8.35
C LEU A 106 2.17 -5.53 8.11
N VAL A 107 3.50 -5.54 7.96
CA VAL A 107 4.31 -4.34 7.72
C VAL A 107 5.21 -4.54 6.50
N PRO A 108 5.51 -3.48 5.72
CA PRO A 108 6.44 -3.59 4.60
C PRO A 108 7.89 -3.74 5.10
N PRO A 109 8.81 -4.22 4.26
CA PRO A 109 10.22 -4.28 4.63
C PRO A 109 10.79 -2.87 4.80
N ILE A 110 11.66 -2.68 5.80
CA ILE A 110 12.28 -1.36 6.09
C ILE A 110 13.06 -0.83 4.87
N ASN A 111 13.72 -1.74 4.15
CA ASN A 111 14.50 -1.42 2.95
C ASN A 111 13.96 -2.25 1.77
N PRO A 112 12.90 -1.80 1.09
CA PRO A 112 12.41 -2.44 -0.14
C PRO A 112 13.54 -2.46 -1.18
N LYS A 113 13.73 -3.62 -1.82
CA LYS A 113 14.81 -3.78 -2.79
C LYS A 113 14.32 -3.35 -4.16
N VAL A 114 15.20 -2.78 -4.97
CA VAL A 114 14.94 -2.47 -6.37
C VAL A 114 16.01 -3.16 -7.20
N LEU A 115 15.64 -3.65 -8.38
CA LEU A 115 16.57 -4.24 -9.32
C LEU A 115 17.70 -3.25 -9.62
N GLN A 116 18.92 -3.66 -9.27
CA GLN A 116 20.09 -2.86 -9.53
C GLN A 116 20.48 -3.00 -11.00
N LYS A 117 20.90 -1.88 -11.58
CA LYS A 117 21.51 -1.88 -12.91
C LYS A 117 22.81 -2.67 -12.83
N ASP A 118 22.97 -3.61 -13.74
CA ASP A 118 24.25 -4.28 -13.93
C ASP A 118 25.21 -3.30 -14.61
N LEU A 119 26.09 -2.68 -13.81
CA LEU A 119 27.07 -1.70 -14.28
C LEU A 119 28.14 -2.32 -15.19
N GLU A 120 28.30 -3.64 -15.17
CA GLU A 120 29.25 -4.38 -16.00
C GLU A 120 28.62 -4.86 -17.32
N SER A 121 27.28 -4.82 -17.40
CA SER A 121 26.55 -5.14 -18.62
C SER A 121 26.64 -4.00 -19.62
N TRP A 122 27.08 -4.31 -20.84
CA TRP A 122 27.07 -3.41 -22.00
C TRP A 122 25.66 -3.15 -22.58
N LYS A 123 24.61 -3.74 -22.00
CA LYS A 123 23.23 -3.51 -22.44
C LYS A 123 22.84 -2.06 -22.17
N VAL A 124 22.93 -1.25 -23.21
CA VAL A 124 22.42 0.12 -23.22
C VAL A 124 20.89 0.06 -23.28
N VAL A 125 20.24 0.73 -22.33
CA VAL A 125 18.79 0.98 -22.40
C VAL A 125 18.58 2.04 -23.48
N ALA A 126 17.84 1.68 -24.52
CA ALA A 126 17.53 2.58 -25.61
C ALA A 126 16.21 3.30 -25.32
N HIS A 127 16.24 4.62 -25.27
CA HIS A 127 15.03 5.45 -25.17
C HIS A 127 14.58 5.84 -26.56
N GLU A 128 13.53 5.17 -27.03
CA GLU A 128 12.93 5.49 -28.31
C GLU A 128 12.04 6.73 -28.19
N ARG A 129 11.85 7.43 -29.31
CA ARG A 129 10.92 8.57 -29.35
C ARG A 129 9.49 8.06 -29.31
N PHE A 130 8.64 8.79 -28.59
CA PHE A 130 7.21 8.54 -28.60
C PHE A 130 6.64 8.67 -30.02
N ASP A 131 5.95 7.62 -30.47
CA ASP A 131 5.43 7.49 -31.83
C ASP A 131 3.96 7.92 -31.97
N GLY A 132 3.38 8.50 -30.91
CA GLY A 132 1.96 8.90 -30.87
C GLY A 132 1.00 7.75 -30.56
N LYS A 133 1.49 6.52 -30.37
CA LYS A 133 0.63 5.38 -30.08
C LYS A 133 0.58 5.08 -28.60
N ILE A 134 -0.65 5.01 -28.11
CA ILE A 134 -0.97 4.44 -26.81
C ILE A 134 -0.90 2.92 -26.90
N GLN A 135 -0.18 2.30 -25.98
CA GLN A 135 -0.07 0.85 -25.85
C GLN A 135 0.12 0.47 -24.38
N ASP A 136 -0.26 -0.75 -24.03
CA ASP A 136 -0.02 -1.31 -22.69
C ASP A 136 1.27 -2.13 -22.67
N SER A 137 2.40 -1.42 -22.56
CA SER A 137 3.73 -2.04 -22.54
C SER A 137 4.00 -2.84 -21.26
N PHE A 138 3.21 -2.60 -20.20
CA PHE A 138 3.38 -3.20 -18.89
C PHE A 138 2.35 -4.31 -18.59
N SER A 139 1.60 -4.76 -19.59
CA SER A 139 0.54 -5.79 -19.46
C SER A 139 0.98 -7.11 -18.83
N ALA A 140 2.28 -7.44 -18.89
CA ALA A 140 2.85 -8.64 -18.27
C ALA A 140 3.29 -8.42 -16.81
N SER A 141 3.06 -7.22 -16.25
CA SER A 141 3.40 -6.90 -14.88
C SER A 141 2.41 -7.53 -13.90
N SER A 142 2.92 -7.98 -12.76
CA SER A 142 2.10 -8.55 -11.69
C SER A 142 2.67 -8.20 -10.31
N LEU A 143 1.79 -8.04 -9.34
CA LEU A 143 2.15 -7.84 -7.93
C LEU A 143 1.96 -9.14 -7.16
N HIS A 144 2.98 -9.49 -6.38
CA HIS A 144 2.99 -10.71 -5.56
C HIS A 144 3.23 -10.32 -4.11
N ILE A 145 2.51 -10.98 -3.20
CA ILE A 145 2.65 -10.79 -1.76
C ILE A 145 3.42 -12.00 -1.22
N SER A 146 4.47 -11.76 -0.43
CA SER A 146 5.26 -12.83 0.19
C SER A 146 5.69 -12.46 1.61
N LEU A 147 5.77 -13.46 2.49
CA LEU A 147 6.33 -13.29 3.83
C LEU A 147 7.85 -13.33 3.73
N THR A 148 8.55 -12.39 4.35
CA THR A 148 10.02 -12.38 4.36
C THR A 148 10.61 -13.33 5.40
N GLY A 149 9.77 -13.75 6.36
CA GLY A 149 10.16 -14.56 7.52
C GLY A 149 10.57 -13.75 8.74
N TYR A 150 10.62 -12.41 8.65
CA TYR A 150 10.79 -11.57 9.83
C TYR A 150 9.48 -11.49 10.63
N GLU A 151 9.57 -11.83 11.91
CA GLU A 151 8.47 -11.89 12.86
C GLU A 151 8.90 -11.30 14.19
N LEU A 152 8.05 -10.45 14.77
CA LEU A 152 8.28 -9.81 16.07
C LEU A 152 7.02 -9.87 16.91
N ASN A 153 7.10 -10.48 18.10
CA ASN A 153 5.98 -10.53 19.02
C ASN A 153 5.68 -9.16 19.61
N VAL A 154 4.40 -8.80 19.67
CA VAL A 154 3.94 -7.58 20.33
C VAL A 154 3.57 -7.94 21.76
N ASP A 155 4.56 -7.85 22.65
CA ASP A 155 4.33 -8.11 24.07
C ASP A 155 3.60 -6.94 24.72
N GLN A 156 2.39 -7.18 25.24
CA GLN A 156 1.82 -6.32 26.26
C GLN A 156 2.50 -6.66 27.59
N ALA A 157 3.35 -5.75 28.07
CA ALA A 157 4.05 -5.92 29.33
C ALA A 157 3.06 -6.23 30.47
N GLY A 158 3.11 -7.44 31.05
CA GLY A 158 2.39 -7.69 32.31
C GLY A 158 2.06 -9.13 32.71
N VAL A 159 2.00 -10.10 31.79
CA VAL A 159 1.56 -11.47 32.16
C VAL A 159 2.67 -12.48 31.91
N ARG A 160 3.39 -12.85 32.97
CA ARG A 160 4.35 -13.97 32.92
C ARG A 160 3.58 -15.29 32.81
N GLY A 161 3.91 -16.12 31.83
CA GLY A 161 3.40 -17.50 31.71
C GLY A 161 2.39 -17.75 30.59
N ASN A 162 2.04 -16.75 29.77
CA ASN A 162 1.26 -16.98 28.56
C ASN A 162 2.19 -17.50 27.44
N GLN A 163 1.86 -18.65 26.85
CA GLN A 163 2.62 -19.24 25.75
C GLN A 163 2.07 -18.84 24.37
N ASP A 164 0.80 -18.43 24.31
CA ASP A 164 0.20 -17.89 23.11
C ASP A 164 0.53 -16.39 22.99
N HIS A 165 1.12 -16.01 21.86
CA HIS A 165 1.34 -14.62 21.50
C HIS A 165 0.04 -14.03 20.96
N ASP A 166 -0.52 -13.04 21.65
CA ASP A 166 -1.80 -12.43 21.29
C ASP A 166 -1.71 -11.66 19.96
N ALA A 167 -0.54 -11.11 19.65
CA ALA A 167 -0.27 -10.40 18.40
C ALA A 167 1.20 -10.47 17.97
N MET A 168 1.42 -10.45 16.66
CA MET A 168 2.74 -10.49 16.04
C MET A 168 2.82 -9.52 14.86
N ILE A 169 3.93 -8.81 14.76
CA ILE A 169 4.30 -8.06 13.56
C ILE A 169 4.96 -9.06 12.59
N VAL A 170 4.47 -9.08 11.36
CA VAL A 170 4.96 -9.95 10.29
C VAL A 170 5.35 -9.07 9.12
N GLU A 171 6.60 -9.17 8.69
CA GLU A 171 7.08 -8.44 7.52
C GLU A 171 6.63 -9.12 6.23
N VAL A 172 6.07 -8.32 5.33
CA VAL A 172 5.47 -8.76 4.07
C VAL A 172 6.03 -7.92 2.93
N ALA A 173 6.66 -8.57 1.96
CA ALA A 173 7.11 -7.92 0.73
C ALA A 173 5.98 -7.95 -0.32
N ILE A 174 5.65 -6.77 -0.84
CA ILE A 174 4.82 -6.61 -2.04
C ILE A 174 5.79 -6.43 -3.20
N SER A 175 5.99 -7.48 -3.99
CA SER A 175 7.00 -7.51 -5.04
C SER A 175 6.36 -7.38 -6.42
N LEU A 176 6.91 -6.48 -7.22
CA LEU A 176 6.61 -6.30 -8.62
C LEU A 176 7.43 -7.27 -9.48
N TYR A 177 6.73 -7.98 -10.34
CA TYR A 177 7.29 -8.86 -11.36
C TYR A 177 6.87 -8.40 -12.74
N ASP A 178 7.79 -8.55 -13.70
CA ASP A 178 7.53 -8.34 -15.12
C ASP A 178 7.98 -9.55 -15.91
N HIS A 179 7.10 -10.10 -16.74
CA HIS A 179 7.33 -11.35 -17.47
C HIS A 179 7.88 -12.49 -16.55
N GLY A 180 7.39 -12.55 -15.31
CA GLY A 180 7.81 -13.54 -14.30
C GLY A 180 9.19 -13.29 -13.68
N LYS A 181 9.83 -12.13 -13.93
CA LYS A 181 11.10 -11.73 -13.31
C LYS A 181 10.86 -10.65 -12.26
N TRP A 182 11.50 -10.78 -11.12
CA TRP A 182 11.41 -9.79 -10.04
C TRP A 182 12.06 -8.46 -10.47
N ILE A 183 11.38 -7.35 -10.19
CA ILE A 183 11.82 -5.98 -10.52
C ILE A 183 12.06 -5.15 -9.25
N ALA A 184 11.13 -5.14 -8.31
CA ALA A 184 11.25 -4.34 -7.10
C ALA A 184 10.30 -4.81 -6.01
N ASP A 185 10.61 -4.49 -4.76
CA ASP A 185 9.67 -4.50 -3.65
C ASP A 185 9.10 -3.09 -3.48
N LEU A 186 7.81 -3.00 -3.23
CA LEU A 186 7.05 -1.76 -3.16
C LEU A 186 6.62 -1.47 -1.73
N ASP A 187 6.87 -0.24 -1.27
CA ASP A 187 6.26 0.32 -0.06
C ASP A 187 5.18 1.31 -0.47
N ILE A 188 3.98 0.78 -0.72
CA ILE A 188 2.82 1.54 -1.19
C ILE A 188 2.34 2.54 -0.13
N ILE A 189 2.40 2.18 1.16
CA ILE A 189 1.95 3.05 2.25
C ILE A 189 2.82 4.30 2.30
N LYS A 190 4.15 4.14 2.25
CA LYS A 190 5.07 5.27 2.21
C LYS A 190 4.97 6.07 0.91
N ALA A 191 4.83 5.38 -0.23
CA ALA A 191 4.69 6.03 -1.53
C ALA A 191 3.42 6.90 -1.60
N SER A 192 2.30 6.42 -1.06
CA SER A 192 1.01 7.13 -1.07
C SER A 192 1.05 8.49 -0.40
N LYS A 193 1.88 8.65 0.65
CA LYS A 193 2.11 9.93 1.33
C LYS A 193 2.73 11.00 0.40
N THR A 194 3.31 10.59 -0.73
CA THR A 194 3.93 11.49 -1.71
C THR A 194 3.14 11.65 -3.01
N TRP A 195 2.13 10.81 -3.26
CA TRP A 195 1.34 10.84 -4.49
C TRP A 195 0.39 12.04 -4.53
N ALA A 196 -0.27 12.34 -3.41
CA ALA A 196 -1.25 13.42 -3.30
C ALA A 196 -0.67 14.81 -3.64
N ASP A 197 0.63 15.01 -3.39
CA ASP A 197 1.33 16.27 -3.71
C ASP A 197 1.73 16.38 -5.19
N LYS A 198 1.68 15.28 -5.95
CA LYS A 198 2.24 15.18 -7.32
C LYS A 198 1.20 14.97 -8.41
N THR A 199 -0.05 14.64 -8.06
CA THR A 199 -1.17 14.63 -9.01
C THR A 199 -1.55 16.08 -9.33
N TYR A 200 -0.85 16.67 -10.30
CA TYR A 200 -1.34 17.88 -10.94
C TYR A 200 -2.60 17.51 -11.71
N GLY A 201 -3.76 17.76 -11.10
CA GLY A 201 -5.05 17.70 -11.79
C GLY A 201 -4.91 18.46 -13.10
N SER A 202 -5.34 17.84 -14.19
CA SER A 202 -5.19 18.36 -15.55
C SER A 202 -5.62 19.82 -15.60
N GLY A 203 -4.66 20.75 -15.52
CA GLY A 203 -4.94 22.15 -15.79
C GLY A 203 -5.53 22.20 -17.18
N ASN A 204 -6.72 22.81 -17.33
CA ASN A 204 -7.50 22.92 -18.56
C ASN A 204 -6.61 22.94 -19.80
N CYS A 205 -6.34 21.76 -20.33
CA CYS A 205 -5.46 21.59 -21.45
C CYS A 205 -6.38 21.70 -22.67
N PRO A 206 -6.27 22.74 -23.51
CA PRO A 206 -7.24 23.04 -24.55
C PRO A 206 -7.23 22.03 -25.72
N HIS A 207 -6.55 20.90 -25.57
CA HIS A 207 -6.39 19.88 -26.61
C HIS A 207 -7.62 18.96 -26.65
N VAL A 208 -8.18 18.81 -27.84
CA VAL A 208 -9.28 17.88 -28.16
C VAL A 208 -8.72 16.44 -28.22
N GLY A 209 -9.52 15.42 -27.92
CA GLY A 209 -9.08 14.02 -27.89
C GLY A 209 -8.29 13.57 -29.13
N ASP A 210 -8.67 14.04 -30.32
CA ASP A 210 -7.97 13.72 -31.57
C ASP A 210 -6.58 14.37 -31.69
N THR A 211 -6.37 15.54 -31.08
CA THR A 211 -5.06 16.22 -31.05
C THR A 211 -4.08 15.60 -30.05
N ARG A 212 -4.53 14.72 -29.15
CA ARG A 212 -3.65 14.01 -28.19
C ARG A 212 -2.79 12.93 -28.85
N LEU A 213 -3.24 12.39 -29.98
CA LEU A 213 -2.57 11.30 -30.70
C LEU A 213 -1.66 11.79 -31.84
N ASP A 214 -1.63 13.11 -32.08
CA ASP A 214 -0.76 13.67 -33.11
C ASP A 214 0.67 13.84 -32.58
N ALA A 215 1.52 12.85 -32.88
CA ALA A 215 2.94 12.86 -32.53
C ALA A 215 3.70 14.11 -33.04
N SER A 216 3.17 14.84 -34.04
CA SER A 216 3.79 16.07 -34.54
C SER A 216 3.56 17.29 -33.62
N GLN A 217 2.54 17.22 -32.75
CA GLN A 217 2.18 18.27 -31.77
C GLN A 217 2.81 18.03 -30.40
N VAL A 218 3.22 16.79 -30.14
CA VAL A 218 3.89 16.41 -28.90
C VAL A 218 5.37 16.76 -29.04
N SER A 219 5.90 17.58 -28.13
CA SER A 219 7.33 17.87 -28.06
C SER A 219 8.14 16.58 -27.98
N ALA A 220 9.45 16.61 -28.23
CA ALA A 220 10.32 15.42 -28.27
C ALA A 220 10.27 14.60 -26.95
N LEU A 221 9.25 13.76 -26.80
CA LEU A 221 9.03 12.85 -25.70
C LEU A 221 9.71 11.53 -26.02
N GLU A 222 10.32 10.94 -25.00
CA GLU A 222 10.83 9.58 -25.04
C GLU A 222 9.75 8.63 -24.49
N SER A 223 9.54 7.49 -25.14
CA SER A 223 8.66 6.45 -24.62
C SER A 223 9.37 5.62 -23.57
N VAL A 224 8.65 5.30 -22.51
CA VAL A 224 9.07 4.33 -21.48
C VAL A 224 8.12 3.14 -21.56
N ASP A 225 8.63 2.03 -22.08
CA ASP A 225 7.90 0.81 -22.37
C ASP A 225 8.35 -0.37 -21.51
N THR A 226 9.49 -0.26 -20.87
CA THR A 226 10.03 -1.33 -20.02
C THR A 226 10.36 -0.82 -18.63
N TRP A 227 10.36 -1.72 -17.65
CA TRP A 227 10.82 -1.39 -16.30
C TRP A 227 12.30 -0.96 -16.29
N MET A 228 13.11 -1.44 -17.23
CA MET A 228 14.50 -1.02 -17.35
C MET A 228 14.62 0.44 -17.79
N GLU A 229 13.80 0.88 -18.74
CA GLU A 229 13.70 2.29 -19.13
C GLU A 229 13.13 3.16 -18.00
N LEU A 230 12.26 2.62 -17.16
CA LEU A 230 11.75 3.37 -16.00
C LEU A 230 12.81 3.51 -14.89
N LEU A 231 13.63 2.48 -14.68
CA LEU A 231 14.75 2.50 -13.72
C LEU A 231 15.96 3.29 -14.26
N ASP A 232 16.14 3.32 -15.57
CA ASP A 232 17.10 4.15 -16.29
C ASP A 232 16.39 5.31 -16.98
N GLN A 233 15.93 6.27 -16.20
CA GLN A 233 15.03 7.31 -16.71
C GLN A 233 15.65 8.11 -17.86
N PRO A 234 14.88 8.37 -18.93
CA PRO A 234 15.12 9.42 -19.91
C PRO A 234 15.67 10.72 -19.31
N LEU A 235 16.64 11.34 -19.97
CA LEU A 235 17.11 12.69 -19.58
C LEU A 235 16.08 13.77 -19.94
N GLY A 236 15.25 13.49 -20.96
CA GLY A 236 14.22 14.40 -21.45
C GLY A 236 12.86 14.16 -20.79
N ASN A 237 11.86 14.88 -21.29
CA ASN A 237 10.47 14.59 -20.98
C ASN A 237 10.12 13.20 -21.55
N CYS A 238 9.39 12.40 -20.79
CA CYS A 238 9.00 11.06 -21.21
C CYS A 238 7.54 10.75 -20.92
N ILE A 239 7.04 9.70 -21.56
CA ILE A 239 5.69 9.16 -21.35
C ILE A 239 5.79 7.66 -21.07
N VAL A 240 5.19 7.22 -19.96
CA VAL A 240 5.05 5.81 -19.62
C VAL A 240 3.81 5.26 -20.30
N ARG A 241 4.00 4.33 -21.23
CA ARG A 241 2.90 3.73 -21.99
C ARG A 241 2.37 2.50 -21.27
N ALA A 242 1.35 2.72 -20.46
CA ALA A 242 0.66 1.69 -19.68
C ALA A 242 -0.84 1.73 -20.00
N SER A 243 -1.57 0.68 -19.60
CA SER A 243 -3.02 0.63 -19.73
C SER A 243 -3.70 1.90 -19.17
N GLY A 244 -4.41 2.63 -20.02
CA GLY A 244 -5.20 3.80 -19.63
C GLY A 244 -4.52 5.16 -19.83
N ASN A 245 -3.24 5.18 -20.20
CA ASN A 245 -2.48 6.41 -20.48
C ASN A 245 -2.48 6.80 -21.96
#